data_AF-A0A516H8X6-F1
#
_entry.id   AF-A0A516H8X6-F1
#
_cell.length_a   1.000
_cell.length_b   1.000
_cell.length_c   1.000
_cell.angle_alpha   90.00
_cell.angle_beta   90.00
_cell.angle_gamma   90.00
#
_symmetry.space_group_name_H-M   'P 1'
#
loop_
_entity.id
_entity.type
_entity.pdbx_description
1 polymer ?
#
loop_
_entity_poly.entity_id
_entity_poly.type
_entity_poly.pdbx_seq_one_letter_code
_entity_poly.pdbx_strand_id
1 'polypeptide(L)'
;MSFTKSLLLAIIATLLLTYLFGNTVFSWLGVDIVVDDHVVEPIEGIAIAALVGVILFVVGLTIFISVFGTLILVLLAALAGLAFVGLTVFWPILLIGFIVWLLCKEPAPE
;
A
#
# COMPACT_ATOMS: atom_id res chain seq x y z
N MET A 1 29.21 -27.83 4.81
CA MET A 1 29.19 -26.84 5.91
C MET A 1 27.78 -26.83 6.50
N SER A 2 27.62 -26.77 7.82
CA SER A 2 26.29 -26.59 8.41
C SER A 2 25.75 -25.21 8.08
N PHE A 3 24.45 -25.10 7.78
CA PHE A 3 23.76 -23.85 7.45
C PHE A 3 24.10 -22.71 8.43
N THR A 4 24.14 -23.01 9.73
CA THR A 4 24.48 -22.04 10.79
C THR A 4 25.88 -21.45 10.64
N LYS A 5 26.85 -22.25 10.21
CA LYS A 5 28.24 -21.78 9.99
C LYS A 5 28.30 -20.84 8.79
N SER A 6 27.53 -21.14 7.74
CA SER A 6 27.42 -20.27 6.56
C SER A 6 26.72 -18.95 6.89
N LEU A 7 25.65 -19.00 7.68
CA LEU A 7 24.90 -17.82 8.11
C LEU A 7 25.77 -16.88 8.96
N LEU A 8 26.47 -17.43 9.96
CA LEU A 8 27.34 -16.66 10.84
C LEU A 8 28.49 -16.01 10.06
N LEU A 9 29.12 -16.75 9.14
CA LEU A 9 30.17 -16.22 8.29
C LEU A 9 29.65 -15.10 7.37
N ALA A 10 28.45 -15.26 6.82
CA ALA A 10 27.82 -14.24 5.98
C ALA A 10 27.56 -12.95 6.77
N ILE A 11 26.99 -13.03 7.98
CA ILE A 11 26.71 -11.85 8.82
C ILE A 11 28.01 -11.13 9.19
N ILE A 12 29.06 -11.87 9.58
CA ILE A 12 30.36 -11.27 9.89
C ILE A 12 30.97 -10.61 8.65
N ALA A 13 30.91 -11.30 7.50
CA ALA A 13 31.41 -10.77 6.25
C ALA A 13 30.68 -9.48 5.87
N THR A 14 29.35 -9.42 5.97
CA THR A 14 28.60 -8.21 5.63
C THR A 14 28.91 -7.05 6.57
N LEU A 15 28.99 -7.28 7.89
CA LEU A 15 29.35 -6.22 8.85
C LEU A 15 30.75 -5.65 8.58
N LEU A 16 31.73 -6.53 8.34
CA LEU A 16 33.09 -6.13 8.02
C LEU A 16 33.17 -5.35 6.71
N LEU A 17 32.45 -5.82 5.68
CA LEU A 17 32.38 -5.14 4.38
C LEU A 17 31.74 -3.76 4.54
N THR A 18 30.62 -3.66 5.26
CA THR A 18 29.94 -2.39 5.53
C THR A 18 30.85 -1.38 6.22
N TYR A 19 31.64 -1.81 7.22
CA TYR A 19 32.56 -0.93 7.92
C TYR A 19 33.72 -0.47 7.03
N LEU A 20 34.46 -1.42 6.43
CA LEU A 20 35.63 -1.10 5.61
C LEU A 20 35.24 -0.30 4.37
N PHE A 21 34.20 -0.74 3.67
CA PHE A 21 33.73 -0.10 2.46
C PHE A 21 33.06 1.23 2.76
N GLY A 22 32.23 1.30 3.80
CA GLY A 22 31.59 2.54 4.24
C GLY A 22 32.61 3.63 4.53
N ASN A 23 33.61 3.33 5.38
CA ASN A 23 34.65 4.30 5.71
C ASN A 23 35.48 4.72 4.48
N THR A 24 35.77 3.79 3.57
CA THR A 24 36.48 4.09 2.32
C THR A 24 35.67 5.03 1.44
N VAL A 25 34.37 4.77 1.27
CA VAL A 25 33.46 5.59 0.46
C VAL A 25 33.28 6.98 1.06
N PHE A 26 33.08 7.08 2.37
CA PHE A 26 32.97 8.38 3.06
C PHE A 26 34.23 9.23 2.88
N SER A 27 35.41 8.64 3.04
CA SER A 27 36.69 9.30 2.79
C SER A 27 36.85 9.74 1.33
N TRP A 28 36.43 8.91 0.37
CA TRP A 28 36.55 9.22 -1.06
C TRP A 28 35.60 10.33 -1.52
N LEU A 29 34.40 10.37 -0.93
CA LEU A 29 33.39 11.41 -1.18
C LEU A 29 33.68 12.69 -0.37
N GLY A 30 34.57 12.64 0.62
CA GLY A 30 34.81 13.75 1.54
C GLY A 30 33.56 14.10 2.37
N VAL A 31 32.72 13.10 2.67
CA VAL A 31 31.46 13.29 3.40
C VAL A 31 31.54 12.49 4.70
N ASP A 32 31.61 13.20 5.81
CA ASP A 32 31.51 12.60 7.15
C ASP A 32 30.16 12.97 7.78
N ILE A 33 29.49 11.97 8.34
CA ILE A 33 28.23 12.18 9.08
C ILE A 33 28.62 12.44 10.54
N VAL A 34 28.47 13.69 10.99
CA VAL A 34 28.79 14.10 12.36
C VAL A 34 27.51 14.37 13.13
N VAL A 35 27.37 13.73 14.29
CA VAL A 35 26.27 13.95 15.23
C VAL A 35 26.89 14.30 16.58
N ASP A 36 26.55 15.49 17.10
CA ASP A 36 27.02 15.97 18.42
C ASP A 36 28.54 15.86 18.60
N ASP A 37 29.29 16.39 17.62
CA ASP A 37 30.76 16.37 17.53
C ASP A 37 31.42 14.97 17.43
N HIS A 38 30.63 13.90 17.24
CA HIS A 38 31.14 12.55 17.00
C HIS A 38 30.88 12.10 15.56
N VAL A 39 31.90 11.51 14.93
CA VAL A 39 31.76 10.89 13.61
C VAL A 39 30.99 9.58 13.77
N VAL A 40 29.82 9.50 13.13
CA VAL A 40 28.98 8.30 13.16
C VAL A 40 29.63 7.21 12.33
N GLU A 41 29.85 6.05 12.94
CA GLU A 41 30.38 4.91 12.22
C GLU A 41 29.39 4.43 11.14
N PRO A 42 29.87 3.89 10.00
CA PRO A 42 28.99 3.42 8.92
C PRO A 42 27.94 2.40 9.38
N ILE A 43 28.26 1.57 10.38
CA ILE A 43 27.35 0.56 10.92
C ILE A 43 26.20 1.21 11.69
N GLU A 44 26.49 2.19 12.54
CA GLU A 44 25.50 2.93 13.33
C GLU A 44 24.59 3.75 12.41
N GLY A 45 25.18 4.42 11.41
CA GLY A 45 24.43 5.17 10.40
C GLY A 45 23.42 4.30 9.65
N ILE A 46 23.81 3.09 9.24
CA ILE A 46 22.91 2.15 8.56
C ILE A 46 21.81 1.64 9.51
N ALA A 47 22.12 1.40 10.78
CA ALA A 47 21.12 0.97 11.75
C ALA A 47 20.02 2.03 11.95
N ILE A 48 20.42 3.30 12.10
CA ILE A 48 19.48 4.42 12.21
C ILE A 48 18.69 4.61 10.91
N ALA A 49 19.37 4.56 9.76
CA ALA A 49 18.74 4.67 8.45
C ALA A 49 17.73 3.54 8.20
N ALA A 50 18.02 2.31 8.65
CA ALA A 50 17.11 1.19 8.56
C ALA A 50 15.85 1.42 9.42
N LEU A 51 16.01 1.93 10.65
CA LEU A 51 14.89 2.24 11.54
C LEU A 51 13.99 3.31 10.93
N VAL A 52 14.57 4.42 10.47
CA VAL A 52 13.85 5.49 9.76
C VAL A 52 13.17 4.94 8.50
N GLY A 53 13.86 4.10 7.74
CA GLY A 53 13.33 3.44 6.55
C GLY A 53 12.08 2.61 6.84
N VAL A 54 12.05 1.88 7.95
CA VAL A 54 10.86 1.11 8.36
C VAL A 54 9.68 2.04 8.68
N ILE A 55 9.92 3.14 9.38
CA ILE A 55 8.87 4.12 9.69
C ILE A 55 8.31 4.71 8.39
N LEU A 56 9.18 5.14 7.48
CA LEU A 56 8.77 5.68 6.18
C LEU A 56 8.02 4.65 5.33
N PHE A 57 8.41 3.38 5.42
CA PHE A 57 7.72 2.30 4.72
C PHE A 57 6.29 2.10 5.26
N VAL A 58 6.11 2.10 6.58
CA VAL A 58 4.78 1.99 7.20
C VAL A 58 3.89 3.17 6.79
N VAL A 59 4.42 4.40 6.88
CA VAL A 59 3.71 5.60 6.44
C VAL A 59 3.35 5.51 4.96
N GLY A 60 4.29 5.09 4.12
CA GLY A 60 4.07 4.88 2.69
C GLY A 60 2.97 3.85 2.42
N LEU A 61 2.95 2.73 3.13
CA LEU A 61 1.88 1.74 3.04
C LEU A 61 0.52 2.30 3.46
N THR A 62 0.46 3.07 4.54
CA THR A 62 -0.78 3.72 4.97
C THR A 62 -1.33 4.64 3.88
N ILE A 63 -0.46 5.47 3.29
CA ILE A 63 -0.84 6.38 2.20
C ILE A 63 -1.29 5.58 0.97
N PHE A 64 -0.53 4.56 0.59
CA PHE A 64 -0.85 3.70 -0.54
C PHE A 64 -2.25 3.07 -0.37
N ILE A 65 -2.50 2.41 0.77
CA ILE A 65 -3.80 1.78 1.04
C ILE A 65 -4.92 2.83 1.07
N SER A 66 -4.69 4.01 1.64
CA SER A 66 -5.67 5.10 1.69
C SER A 66 -6.06 5.63 0.31
N VAL A 67 -5.07 5.90 -0.55
CA VAL A 67 -5.29 6.44 -1.91
C VAL A 67 -6.02 5.41 -2.77
N PHE A 68 -5.53 4.17 -2.80
CA PHE A 68 -6.17 3.11 -3.59
C PHE A 68 -7.56 2.74 -3.06
N GLY A 69 -7.74 2.70 -1.74
CA GLY A 69 -9.06 2.48 -1.13
C GLY A 69 -10.06 3.56 -1.55
N THR A 70 -9.66 4.83 -1.48
CA THR A 70 -10.54 5.95 -1.87
C THR A 70 -10.88 5.91 -3.35
N LEU A 71 -9.92 5.62 -4.23
CA LEU A 71 -10.16 5.53 -5.68
C LEU A 71 -11.22 4.49 -6.02
N ILE A 72 -11.13 3.30 -5.43
CA ILE A 72 -12.10 2.22 -5.65
C ILE A 72 -13.47 2.61 -5.10
N LEU A 73 -13.53 3.22 -3.91
CA LEU A 73 -14.79 3.67 -3.32
C LEU A 73 -15.47 4.75 -4.17
N VAL A 74 -14.73 5.73 -4.69
CA VAL A 74 -15.27 6.76 -5.59
C VAL A 74 -15.81 6.14 -6.87
N LEU A 75 -15.08 5.19 -7.47
CA LEU A 75 -15.53 4.50 -8.67
C LEU A 75 -16.82 3.70 -8.42
N LEU A 76 -16.86 2.93 -7.33
CA LEU A 76 -18.06 2.18 -6.94
C LEU A 76 -19.24 3.10 -6.62
N ALA A 77 -19.00 4.20 -5.91
CA ALA A 77 -20.03 5.19 -5.60
C ALA A 77 -20.59 5.84 -6.87
N ALA A 78 -19.74 6.15 -7.85
CA ALA A 78 -20.17 6.68 -9.15
C ALA A 78 -21.02 5.68 -9.93
N LEU A 79 -20.60 4.41 -10.00
CA LEU A 79 -21.35 3.34 -10.66
C LEU A 79 -22.70 3.08 -9.97
N ALA A 80 -22.70 3.00 -8.63
CA ALA A 80 -23.91 2.86 -7.84
C ALA A 80 -24.86 4.05 -8.06
N GLY A 81 -24.34 5.28 -8.03
CA GLY A 81 -25.10 6.49 -8.31
C GLY A 81 -25.76 6.45 -9.68
N LEU A 82 -25.03 6.04 -10.71
CA LEU A 82 -25.58 5.87 -12.07
C LEU A 82 -26.69 4.81 -12.12
N ALA A 83 -26.51 3.69 -11.43
CA ALA A 83 -27.52 2.64 -11.32
C ALA A 83 -28.79 3.14 -10.61
N PHE A 84 -28.64 3.90 -9.51
CA PHE A 84 -29.78 4.52 -8.81
C PHE A 84 -30.53 5.50 -9.70
N VAL A 85 -29.84 6.35 -10.45
CA VAL A 85 -30.48 7.26 -11.41
C VAL A 85 -31.27 6.46 -12.46
N GLY A 86 -30.67 5.41 -13.03
CA GLY A 86 -31.36 4.52 -13.97
C GLY A 86 -32.62 3.90 -13.36
N LEU A 87 -32.50 3.28 -12.18
CA LEU A 87 -33.62 2.71 -11.43
C LEU A 87 -34.75 3.73 -11.21
N THR A 88 -34.43 4.95 -10.80
CA THR A 88 -35.46 5.99 -10.56
C THR A 88 -36.20 6.42 -11.83
N VAL A 89 -35.52 6.51 -12.98
CA VAL A 89 -36.13 6.92 -14.25
C VAL A 89 -37.01 5.81 -14.83
N PHE A 90 -36.58 4.54 -14.73
CA PHE A 90 -37.29 3.41 -15.32
C PHE A 90 -38.43 2.86 -14.44
N TRP A 91 -38.37 3.06 -13.12
CA TRP A 91 -39.36 2.52 -12.17
C TRP A 91 -40.83 2.86 -12.49
N PRO A 92 -41.20 4.10 -12.90
CA PRO A 92 -42.58 4.43 -13.24
C PRO A 92 -43.13 3.59 -14.40
N ILE A 93 -42.28 3.30 -15.40
CA ILE A 93 -42.66 2.52 -16.58
C ILE A 93 -42.92 1.06 -16.20
N LEU A 94 -42.03 0.48 -15.36
CA LEU A 94 -42.21 -0.88 -14.85
C LEU A 94 -43.49 -0.99 -14.00
N LEU A 95 -43.78 0.01 -13.16
CA LEU A 95 -45.01 0.06 -12.37
C LEU A 95 -46.26 0.11 -13.25
N ILE A 96 -46.27 0.98 -14.26
CA ILE A 96 -47.41 1.10 -15.18
C ILE A 96 -47.61 -0.21 -15.95
N GLY A 97 -46.54 -0.80 -16.51
CA GLY A 97 -46.60 -2.08 -17.19
C GLY A 97 -47.13 -3.20 -16.30
N PHE A 98 -46.70 -3.23 -15.03
CA PHE A 98 -47.17 -4.20 -14.04
C PHE A 98 -48.66 -4.01 -13.71
N ILE A 99 -49.12 -2.77 -13.55
CA ILE A 99 -50.54 -2.46 -13.34
C ILE A 99 -51.38 -2.91 -14.54
N VAL A 100 -50.95 -2.60 -15.76
CA VAL A 100 -51.65 -3.03 -16.99
C VAL A 100 -51.70 -4.56 -17.07
N TRP A 101 -50.59 -5.25 -16.77
CA TRP A 101 -50.58 -6.71 -16.73
C TRP A 101 -51.53 -7.28 -15.67
N LEU A 102 -51.60 -6.66 -14.48
CA LEU A 102 -52.51 -7.07 -13.41
C LEU A 102 -53.98 -6.88 -13.80
N LEU A 103 -54.30 -5.80 -14.51
CA LEU A 103 -55.65 -5.50 -14.99
C LEU A 103 -56.07 -6.38 -16.19
N CYS A 104 -55.13 -6.75 -17.05
CA CYS A 104 -55.36 -7.65 -18.18
C CYS A 104 -55.23 -9.14 -17.81
N LYS A 105 -54.79 -9.47 -16.60
CA LYS A 105 -54.72 -10.84 -16.12
C LYS A 105 -56.14 -11.35 -15.87
N GLU A 106 -56.63 -12.18 -16.78
CA GLU A 106 -57.90 -12.88 -16.61
C GLU A 106 -57.84 -13.77 -15.35
N PRO A 107 -58.93 -13.85 -14.56
CA PRO A 107 -59.01 -14.79 -13.46
C PRO A 107 -58.90 -16.22 -14.01
N ALA A 108 -58.12 -17.07 -13.33
CA ALA A 108 -57.94 -18.46 -13.74
C ALA A 108 -59.32 -19.15 -13.85
N PRO A 109 -59.60 -19.90 -14.93
CA PRO A 109 -60.84 -20.65 -15.04
C PRO A 109 -60.88 -21.72 -13.95
N GLU A 110 -61.92 -21.67 -13.11
CA GLU A 110 -62.25 -22.68 -12.10
C GLU A 110 -62.68 -24.01 -12.73
#